data_AF-A0A931V8L2-F1
#
_entry.id   AF-A0A931V8L2-F1
#
_cell.length_a   1.000
_cell.length_b   1.000
_cell.length_c   1.000
_cell.angle_alpha   90.00
_cell.angle_beta   90.00
_cell.angle_gamma   90.00
#
_symmetry.space_group_name_H-M   'P 1'
#
loop_
_entity.id
_entity.type
_entity.pdbx_description
1 polymer ?
#
loop_
_entity_poly.entity_id
_entity_poly.type
_entity_poly.pdbx_seq_one_letter_code
_entity_poly.pdbx_strand_id
1 'polypeptide(L)'
;MKYERFEDVPVWQDSADLAVEIFELTEDPAFRHKGDIANQIQRAVLSISNNVAEGFERGTTQELITFLYFARGSAGEVRSILAVCQRIKGFAHLKSRISDLKPKAESISRQVRAWADSLQNTDIKGQRYLTEKSRVGYEQEKRAAAFMEKLKKANEEALAKRKAAKANPGIPDMRSEISDPRQ
;
A
#
# COMPACT_ATOMS: atom_id res chain seq x y z
N MET A 1 6.00 5.22 9.18
CA MET A 1 5.19 4.27 8.39
C MET A 1 3.72 4.68 8.51
N LYS A 2 2.84 4.17 7.63
CA LYS A 2 1.38 4.40 7.72
C LYS A 2 0.73 3.67 8.91
N TYR A 3 1.32 2.56 9.32
CA TYR A 3 0.85 1.70 10.41
C TYR A 3 1.84 1.75 11.57
N GLU A 4 1.34 1.68 12.80
CA GLU A 4 2.16 1.69 14.02
C GLU A 4 2.44 0.26 14.48
N ARG A 5 1.49 -0.65 14.28
CA ARG A 5 1.61 -2.07 14.60
C ARG A 5 1.37 -2.94 13.37
N PHE A 6 1.89 -4.17 13.38
CA PHE A 6 1.62 -5.11 12.30
C PHE A 6 0.15 -5.51 12.26
N GLU A 7 -0.56 -5.50 13.39
CA GLU A 7 -1.99 -5.82 13.46
C GLU A 7 -2.87 -4.77 12.77
N ASP A 8 -2.36 -3.55 12.56
CA ASP A 8 -3.07 -2.50 11.82
C ASP A 8 -2.97 -2.70 10.30
N VAL A 9 -2.10 -3.62 9.85
CA VAL A 9 -1.84 -3.85 8.43
C VAL A 9 -2.99 -4.69 7.84
N PRO A 10 -3.74 -4.20 6.84
CA PRO A 10 -4.87 -4.92 6.28
C PRO A 10 -4.52 -6.32 5.77
N VAL A 11 -3.37 -6.46 5.09
CA VAL A 11 -2.96 -7.76 4.57
C VAL A 11 -2.58 -8.76 5.67
N TRP A 12 -2.18 -8.28 6.85
CA TRP A 12 -1.97 -9.15 8.00
C TRP A 12 -3.31 -9.68 8.52
N GLN A 13 -4.32 -8.81 8.67
CA GLN A 13 -5.66 -9.15 9.14
C GLN A 13 -6.30 -10.20 8.22
N ASP A 14 -6.33 -9.93 6.91
CA ASP A 14 -6.85 -10.86 5.90
C ASP A 14 -6.13 -12.21 5.93
N SER A 15 -4.81 -12.22 6.20
CA SER A 15 -4.02 -13.44 6.30
C SER A 15 -4.34 -14.23 7.56
N ALA A 16 -4.57 -13.56 8.69
CA ALA A 16 -4.98 -14.19 9.94
C ALA A 16 -6.38 -14.81 9.83
N ASP A 17 -7.33 -14.10 9.22
CA ASP A 17 -8.69 -14.59 8.97
C ASP A 17 -8.66 -15.82 8.05
N LEU A 18 -7.89 -15.76 6.95
CA LEU A 18 -7.71 -16.92 6.07
C LEU A 18 -7.08 -18.10 6.82
N ALA A 19 -6.16 -17.87 7.75
CA ALA A 19 -5.58 -18.93 8.55
C ALA A 19 -6.66 -19.64 9.37
N VAL A 20 -7.49 -18.89 10.10
CA VAL A 20 -8.61 -19.47 10.88
C VAL A 20 -9.51 -20.34 9.99
N GLU A 21 -9.94 -19.82 8.83
CA GLU A 21 -10.80 -20.58 7.91
C GLU A 21 -10.13 -21.86 7.36
N ILE A 22 -8.81 -21.83 7.14
CA ILE A 22 -8.05 -23.01 6.72
C ILE A 22 -7.94 -24.02 7.85
N PHE A 23 -7.72 -23.59 9.10
CA PHE A 23 -7.73 -24.48 10.26
C PHE A 23 -9.08 -25.19 10.37
N GLU A 24 -10.18 -24.45 10.32
CA GLU A 24 -11.55 -25.00 10.32
C GLU A 24 -11.84 -25.91 9.10
N LEU A 25 -11.28 -25.60 7.93
CA LEU A 25 -11.39 -26.49 6.77
C LEU A 25 -10.70 -27.83 7.05
N THR A 26 -9.50 -27.79 7.63
CA THR A 26 -8.66 -28.97 7.87
C THR A 26 -9.13 -29.86 9.02
N GLU A 27 -10.09 -29.41 9.83
CA GLU A 27 -10.77 -30.24 10.83
C GLU A 27 -11.70 -31.29 10.20
N ASP A 28 -12.11 -31.09 8.94
CA ASP A 28 -12.97 -32.04 8.23
C ASP A 28 -12.30 -33.42 8.14
N PRO A 29 -13.01 -34.52 8.47
CA PRO A 29 -12.46 -35.87 8.43
C PRO A 29 -11.83 -36.29 7.10
N ALA A 30 -12.19 -35.65 5.99
CA ALA A 30 -11.60 -35.93 4.68
C ALA A 30 -10.11 -35.60 4.59
N PHE A 31 -9.60 -34.74 5.47
CA PHE A 31 -8.16 -34.47 5.60
C PHE A 31 -7.42 -35.59 6.35
N ARG A 32 -8.13 -36.43 7.11
CA ARG A 32 -7.53 -37.58 7.80
C ARG A 32 -7.04 -38.60 6.76
N HIS A 33 -5.87 -39.18 7.03
CA HIS A 33 -5.24 -40.19 6.16
C HIS A 33 -4.93 -39.72 4.73
N LYS A 34 -4.88 -38.40 4.46
CA LYS A 34 -4.43 -37.84 3.19
C LYS A 34 -2.96 -37.39 3.24
N GLY A 35 -2.15 -38.10 4.02
CA GLY A 35 -0.77 -37.72 4.29
C GLY A 35 -0.71 -36.41 5.08
N ASP A 36 0.19 -35.53 4.67
CA ASP A 36 0.54 -34.30 5.40
C ASP A 36 -0.14 -33.03 4.85
N ILE A 37 -1.21 -33.17 4.04
CA ILE A 37 -1.85 -32.04 3.36
C ILE A 37 -2.36 -30.99 4.35
N ALA A 38 -3.00 -31.42 5.45
CA ALA A 38 -3.53 -30.52 6.48
C ALA A 38 -2.41 -29.69 7.12
N ASN A 39 -1.34 -30.33 7.57
CA ASN A 39 -0.22 -29.63 8.20
C ASN A 39 0.49 -28.71 7.21
N GLN A 40 0.68 -29.12 5.96
CA GLN A 40 1.32 -28.29 4.94
C GLN A 40 0.52 -27.02 4.67
N ILE A 41 -0.80 -27.10 4.50
CA ILE A 41 -1.62 -25.91 4.25
C ILE A 41 -1.73 -25.01 5.47
N GLN A 42 -1.83 -25.59 6.68
CA GLN A 42 -1.82 -24.83 7.94
C GLN A 42 -0.51 -24.07 8.14
N ARG A 43 0.63 -24.72 7.87
CA ARG A 43 1.95 -24.06 7.94
C ARG A 43 2.09 -22.97 6.89
N ALA A 44 1.67 -23.25 5.66
CA ALA A 44 1.72 -22.27 4.58
C ALA A 44 0.86 -21.05 4.89
N VAL A 45 -0.37 -21.22 5.37
CA VAL A 45 -1.26 -20.08 5.66
C VAL A 45 -0.78 -19.25 6.85
N LEU A 46 -0.33 -19.88 7.94
CA LEU A 46 0.24 -19.16 9.10
C LEU A 46 1.53 -18.42 8.75
N SER A 47 2.33 -19.00 7.85
CA SER A 47 3.56 -18.36 7.37
C SER A 47 3.29 -16.99 6.73
N ILE A 48 2.11 -16.75 6.16
CA ILE A 48 1.78 -15.46 5.53
C ILE A 48 1.73 -14.35 6.59
N SER A 49 0.88 -14.49 7.61
CA SER A 49 0.75 -13.50 8.69
C SER A 49 2.04 -13.38 9.50
N ASN A 50 2.73 -14.50 9.75
CA ASN A 50 3.98 -14.51 10.52
C ASN A 50 5.09 -13.75 9.79
N ASN A 51 5.26 -13.96 8.48
CA ASN A 51 6.26 -13.20 7.71
C ASN A 51 5.90 -11.71 7.63
N VAL A 52 4.60 -11.36 7.52
CA VAL A 52 4.18 -9.95 7.56
C VAL A 52 4.56 -9.30 8.89
N ALA A 53 4.27 -9.96 10.01
CA ALA A 53 4.62 -9.46 11.35
C ALA A 53 6.14 -9.38 11.53
N GLU A 54 6.88 -10.44 11.18
CA GLU A 54 8.33 -10.47 11.33
C GLU A 54 9.02 -9.39 10.48
N GLY A 55 8.60 -9.23 9.23
CA GLY A 55 9.10 -8.16 8.37
C GLY A 55 8.84 -6.77 8.92
N PHE A 56 7.68 -6.56 9.54
CA PHE A 56 7.30 -5.28 10.15
C PHE A 56 8.24 -4.91 11.31
N GLU A 57 8.58 -5.89 12.15
CA GLU A 57 9.41 -5.71 13.36
C GLU A 57 10.93 -5.59 13.07
N ARG A 58 11.42 -6.03 11.90
CA ARG A 58 12.86 -6.03 11.55
C ARG A 58 13.46 -4.63 11.36
N GLY A 59 12.62 -3.61 11.15
CA GLY A 59 13.01 -2.21 11.24
C GLY A 59 13.69 -1.62 9.98
N THR A 60 14.14 -2.40 8.99
CA THR A 60 14.57 -1.85 7.70
C THR A 60 13.57 -2.13 6.58
N THR A 61 13.45 -1.20 5.63
CA THR A 61 12.54 -1.36 4.48
C THR A 61 12.93 -2.55 3.62
N GLN A 62 14.23 -2.82 3.45
CA GLN A 62 14.72 -3.93 2.64
C GLN A 62 14.42 -5.30 3.27
N GLU A 63 14.55 -5.41 4.61
CA GLU A 63 14.15 -6.63 5.31
C GLU A 63 12.63 -6.82 5.23
N LEU A 64 11.84 -5.76 5.49
CA LEU A 64 10.39 -5.83 5.33
C LEU A 64 10.00 -6.34 3.94
N ILE A 65 10.57 -5.79 2.87
CA ILE A 65 10.30 -6.24 1.49
C ILE A 65 10.65 -7.72 1.31
N THR A 66 11.79 -8.18 1.84
CA THR A 66 12.20 -9.59 1.77
C THR A 66 11.15 -10.50 2.41
N PHE A 67 10.71 -10.17 3.63
CA PHE A 67 9.68 -10.91 4.34
C PHE A 67 8.31 -10.87 3.65
N LEU A 68 7.94 -9.75 3.03
CA LEU A 68 6.74 -9.67 2.20
C LEU A 68 6.83 -10.63 1.00
N TYR A 69 7.99 -10.80 0.37
CA TYR A 69 8.13 -11.79 -0.69
C TYR A 69 8.00 -13.24 -0.19
N PHE A 70 8.47 -13.56 1.02
CA PHE A 70 8.20 -14.85 1.65
C PHE A 70 6.70 -15.06 1.92
N ALA A 71 6.02 -14.06 2.49
CA ALA A 71 4.56 -14.10 2.70
C ALA A 71 3.81 -14.33 1.37
N ARG A 72 4.22 -13.65 0.29
CA ARG A 72 3.66 -13.83 -1.05
C ARG A 72 3.88 -15.24 -1.60
N GLY A 73 5.05 -15.82 -1.35
CA GLY A 73 5.39 -17.20 -1.69
C GLY A 73 4.46 -18.19 -0.98
N SER A 74 4.29 -18.04 0.34
CA SER A 74 3.37 -18.86 1.14
C SER A 74 1.91 -18.74 0.68
N ALA A 75 1.44 -17.56 0.28
CA ALA A 75 0.12 -17.40 -0.35
C ALA A 75 0.00 -18.14 -1.69
N GLY A 76 1.11 -18.31 -2.43
CA GLY A 76 1.19 -19.18 -3.60
C GLY A 76 1.04 -20.66 -3.25
N GLU A 77 1.72 -21.11 -2.19
CA GLU A 77 1.63 -22.49 -1.69
C GLU A 77 0.21 -22.85 -1.27
N VAL A 78 -0.47 -21.98 -0.50
CA VAL A 78 -1.88 -22.19 -0.12
C VAL A 78 -2.75 -22.40 -1.35
N ARG A 79 -2.63 -21.55 -2.38
CA ARG A 79 -3.40 -21.69 -3.63
C ARG A 79 -3.08 -22.98 -4.37
N SER A 80 -1.82 -23.39 -4.37
CA SER A 80 -1.36 -24.64 -4.98
C SER A 80 -2.00 -25.85 -4.29
N ILE A 81 -1.92 -25.90 -2.94
CA ILE A 81 -2.49 -27.00 -2.16
C ILE A 81 -4.01 -27.05 -2.31
N LEU A 82 -4.72 -25.92 -2.21
CA LEU A 82 -6.17 -25.87 -2.45
C LEU A 82 -6.54 -26.40 -3.85
N ALA A 83 -5.76 -26.04 -4.87
CA ALA A 83 -5.98 -26.55 -6.23
C ALA A 83 -5.76 -28.07 -6.33
N VAL A 84 -4.79 -28.63 -5.60
CA VAL A 84 -4.60 -30.09 -5.49
C VAL A 84 -5.80 -30.71 -4.78
N CYS A 85 -6.28 -30.14 -3.67
CA CYS A 85 -7.46 -30.63 -2.94
C CYS A 85 -8.70 -30.70 -3.84
N GLN A 86 -8.95 -29.72 -4.72
CA GLN A 86 -10.09 -29.76 -5.65
C GLN A 86 -10.08 -30.97 -6.61
N ARG A 87 -8.90 -31.54 -6.87
CA ARG A 87 -8.71 -32.69 -7.77
C ARG A 87 -8.87 -34.04 -7.06
N ILE A 88 -8.81 -34.06 -5.73
CA ILE A 88 -8.93 -35.29 -4.95
C ILE A 88 -10.42 -35.61 -4.75
N LYS A 89 -10.86 -36.80 -5.20
CA LYS A 89 -12.27 -37.23 -5.10
C LYS A 89 -12.80 -37.20 -3.66
N GLY A 90 -11.94 -37.48 -2.66
CA GLY A 90 -12.30 -37.44 -1.25
C GLY A 90 -12.69 -36.06 -0.70
N PHE A 91 -12.42 -34.98 -1.43
CA PHE A 91 -12.82 -33.62 -1.06
C PHE A 91 -14.04 -33.11 -1.85
N ALA A 92 -14.81 -34.00 -2.48
CA ALA A 92 -15.95 -33.61 -3.31
C ALA A 92 -16.97 -32.72 -2.57
N HIS A 93 -17.30 -33.04 -1.31
CA HIS A 93 -18.21 -32.26 -0.47
C HIS A 93 -17.63 -30.92 -0.01
N LEU A 94 -16.31 -30.74 -0.09
CA LEU A 94 -15.61 -29.51 0.29
C LEU A 94 -15.30 -28.59 -0.89
N LYS A 95 -15.63 -28.99 -2.13
CA LYS A 95 -15.26 -28.24 -3.34
C LYS A 95 -15.69 -26.77 -3.31
N SER A 96 -16.90 -26.47 -2.81
CA SER A 96 -17.38 -25.09 -2.69
C SER A 96 -16.49 -24.29 -1.73
N ARG A 97 -16.32 -24.77 -0.48
CA ARG A 97 -15.47 -24.12 0.53
C ARG A 97 -14.04 -23.90 0.01
N ILE A 98 -13.45 -24.91 -0.62
CA ILE A 98 -12.10 -24.79 -1.22
C ILE A 98 -12.07 -23.73 -2.32
N SER A 99 -13.12 -23.64 -3.14
CA SER A 99 -13.25 -22.62 -4.19
C SER A 99 -13.36 -21.21 -3.62
N ASP A 100 -13.99 -21.04 -2.45
CA ASP A 100 -14.18 -19.73 -1.81
C ASP A 100 -12.87 -19.22 -1.16
N LEU A 101 -12.01 -20.12 -0.69
CA LEU A 101 -10.74 -19.77 -0.02
C LEU A 101 -9.64 -19.36 -1.00
N LYS A 102 -9.65 -19.89 -2.22
CA LYS A 102 -8.59 -19.62 -3.21
C LYS A 102 -8.54 -18.14 -3.64
N PRO A 103 -9.66 -17.45 -3.92
CA PRO A 103 -9.68 -16.00 -4.18
C PRO A 103 -9.18 -15.17 -3.00
N LYS A 104 -9.41 -15.59 -1.75
CA LYS A 104 -8.89 -14.90 -0.56
C LYS A 104 -7.37 -14.95 -0.53
N ALA A 105 -6.78 -16.12 -0.72
CA ALA A 105 -5.32 -16.29 -0.84
C ALA A 105 -4.72 -15.49 -2.02
N GLU A 106 -5.44 -15.38 -3.13
CA GLU A 106 -5.02 -14.55 -4.26
C GLU A 106 -5.09 -13.05 -3.95
N SER A 107 -6.16 -12.61 -3.28
CA SER A 107 -6.31 -11.23 -2.82
C SER A 107 -5.14 -10.83 -1.92
N ILE A 108 -4.81 -11.67 -0.93
CA ILE A 108 -3.67 -11.48 -0.04
C ILE A 108 -2.37 -11.37 -0.85
N SER A 109 -2.13 -12.26 -1.82
CA SER A 109 -0.94 -12.21 -2.68
C SER A 109 -0.81 -10.88 -3.44
N ARG A 110 -1.94 -10.31 -3.90
CA ARG A 110 -1.98 -8.99 -4.56
C ARG A 110 -1.71 -7.85 -3.57
N GLN A 111 -2.30 -7.89 -2.38
CA GLN A 111 -2.08 -6.90 -1.33
C GLN A 111 -0.62 -6.86 -0.88
N VAL A 112 -0.02 -8.03 -0.62
CA VAL A 112 1.40 -8.15 -0.28
C VAL A 112 2.26 -7.54 -1.38
N ARG A 113 1.96 -7.87 -2.65
CA ARG A 113 2.71 -7.32 -3.79
C ARG A 113 2.58 -5.80 -3.88
N ALA A 114 1.37 -5.27 -3.81
CA ALA A 114 1.12 -3.84 -3.87
C ALA A 114 1.83 -3.08 -2.73
N TRP A 115 1.86 -3.66 -1.52
CA TRP A 115 2.57 -3.06 -0.41
C TRP A 115 4.10 -3.09 -0.61
N ALA A 116 4.66 -4.24 -1.04
CA ALA A 116 6.07 -4.33 -1.38
C ALA A 116 6.47 -3.32 -2.47
N ASP A 117 5.67 -3.20 -3.53
CA ASP A 117 5.90 -2.22 -4.60
C ASP A 117 5.84 -0.77 -4.07
N SER A 118 4.90 -0.46 -3.15
CA SER A 118 4.84 0.87 -2.52
C SER A 118 6.07 1.19 -1.66
N LEU A 119 6.68 0.16 -1.04
CA LEU A 119 7.89 0.29 -0.22
C LEU A 119 9.17 0.40 -1.07
N GLN A 120 9.19 -0.21 -2.26
CA GLN A 120 10.31 -0.05 -3.20
C GLN A 120 10.40 1.35 -3.78
N ASN A 121 9.28 2.08 -3.82
CA ASN A 121 9.18 3.42 -4.38
C ASN A 121 9.25 4.54 -3.32
N THR A 122 9.70 4.26 -2.10
CA THR A 122 9.87 5.27 -1.04
C THR A 122 11.33 5.47 -0.63
N ASP A 123 11.71 6.71 -0.35
CA ASP A 123 13.04 7.06 0.20
C ASP A 123 13.21 6.65 1.68
N ILE A 124 12.16 6.15 2.33
CA ILE A 124 12.20 5.75 3.74
C ILE A 124 12.99 4.44 3.87
N LYS A 125 14.15 4.50 4.53
CA LYS A 125 15.04 3.34 4.75
C LYS A 125 14.55 2.34 5.81
N GLY A 126 13.53 2.71 6.60
CA GLY A 126 12.86 1.85 7.57
C GLY A 126 12.73 2.49 8.97
N GLN A 127 11.95 1.86 9.86
CA GLN A 127 11.73 2.33 11.23
C GLN A 127 13.02 2.43 12.06
N ARG A 128 13.97 1.52 11.86
CA ARG A 128 15.28 1.51 12.53
C ARG A 128 16.13 2.76 12.21
N TYR A 129 15.92 3.35 11.03
CA TYR A 129 16.60 4.57 10.62
C TYR A 129 15.83 5.84 11.02
N LEU A 130 14.65 5.71 11.63
CA LEU A 130 13.86 6.80 12.22
C LEU A 130 14.20 6.92 13.73
N THR A 131 15.45 7.27 14.03
CA THR A 131 15.85 7.77 15.37
C THR A 131 15.25 9.15 15.63
N GLU A 132 15.12 9.61 16.88
CA GLU A 132 14.62 10.95 17.23
C GLU A 132 15.32 12.06 16.39
N LYS A 133 16.64 11.94 16.21
CA LYS A 133 17.45 12.86 15.39
C LYS A 133 17.11 12.81 13.90
N SER A 134 16.95 11.62 13.34
CA SER A 134 16.60 11.47 11.92
C SER A 134 15.14 11.75 11.63
N ARG A 135 14.25 11.59 12.61
CA ARG A 135 12.84 12.01 12.54
C ARG A 135 12.73 13.53 12.46
N VAL A 136 13.46 14.26 13.32
CA VAL A 136 13.52 15.73 13.28
C VAL A 136 14.11 16.22 11.95
N GLY A 137 15.19 15.60 11.46
CA GLY A 137 15.78 15.94 10.16
C GLY A 137 14.82 15.72 8.99
N TYR A 138 14.15 14.57 8.94
CA TYR A 138 13.16 14.25 7.91
C TYR A 138 11.94 15.20 7.96
N GLU A 139 11.44 15.53 9.16
CA GLU A 139 10.35 16.50 9.32
C GLU A 139 10.77 17.91 8.92
N GLN A 140 12.01 18.32 9.20
CA GLN A 140 12.57 19.60 8.75
C GLN A 140 12.70 19.66 7.23
N GLU A 141 13.26 18.63 6.59
CA GLU A 141 13.36 18.55 5.12
C GLU A 141 11.98 18.58 4.45
N LYS A 142 11.02 17.81 4.98
CA LYS A 142 9.65 17.80 4.47
C LYS A 142 8.96 19.17 4.63
N ARG A 143 9.14 19.84 5.77
CA ARG A 143 8.65 21.21 5.98
C ARG A 143 9.31 22.21 5.03
N ALA A 144 10.62 22.11 4.85
CA ALA A 144 11.36 22.98 3.94
C ALA A 144 10.90 22.80 2.49
N ALA A 145 10.73 21.56 2.03
CA ALA A 145 10.21 21.26 0.70
C ALA A 145 8.80 21.84 0.50
N ALA A 146 7.88 21.62 1.45
CA ALA A 146 6.52 22.17 1.38
C ALA A 146 6.49 23.71 1.41
N PHE A 147 7.41 24.34 2.13
CA PHE A 147 7.56 25.80 2.16
C PHE A 147 8.09 26.34 0.83
N MET A 148 9.10 25.69 0.24
CA MET A 148 9.65 26.05 -1.06
C MET A 148 8.61 25.93 -2.19
N GLU A 149 7.76 24.90 -2.14
CA GLU A 149 6.63 24.73 -3.05
C GLU A 149 5.64 25.90 -2.95
N LYS A 150 5.30 26.32 -1.72
CA LYS A 150 4.46 27.50 -1.48
C LYS A 150 5.09 28.78 -2.02
N LEU A 151 6.39 28.97 -1.81
CA LEU A 151 7.11 30.14 -2.34
C LEU A 151 7.11 30.17 -3.87
N LYS A 152 7.32 29.01 -4.51
CA LYS A 152 7.22 28.89 -5.97
C LYS A 152 5.85 29.31 -6.48
N LYS A 153 4.77 28.75 -5.89
CA LYS A 153 3.39 29.11 -6.25
C LYS A 153 3.13 30.61 -6.07
N ALA A 154 3.50 31.16 -4.92
CA ALA A 154 3.30 32.59 -4.65
C ALA A 154 4.07 33.48 -5.63
N ASN A 155 5.29 33.08 -6.01
CA ASN A 155 6.10 33.80 -6.98
C ASN A 155 5.50 33.71 -8.40
N GLU A 156 5.02 32.53 -8.80
CA GLU A 156 4.32 32.33 -10.08
C GLU A 156 3.04 33.17 -10.16
N GLU A 157 2.23 33.20 -9.11
CA GLU A 157 1.03 34.04 -9.00
C GLU A 157 1.37 35.53 -9.07
N ALA A 158 2.44 35.97 -8.39
CA ALA A 158 2.90 37.35 -8.43
C ALA A 158 3.43 37.73 -9.83
N LEU A 159 4.12 36.82 -10.51
CA LEU A 159 4.58 37.02 -11.89
C LEU A 159 3.42 37.12 -12.87
N ALA A 160 2.40 36.27 -12.70
CA ALA A 160 1.18 36.29 -13.49
C ALA A 160 0.41 37.61 -13.29
N LYS A 161 0.24 38.08 -12.04
CA LYS A 161 -0.36 39.39 -11.73
C LYS A 161 0.43 40.55 -12.35
N ARG A 162 1.77 40.52 -12.28
CA ARG A 162 2.63 41.54 -12.91
C ARG A 162 2.52 41.55 -14.44
N LYS A 163 2.44 40.38 -15.08
CA LYS A 163 2.21 40.28 -16.52
C LYS A 163 0.83 40.81 -16.91
N ALA A 164 -0.22 40.46 -16.17
CA ALA A 164 -1.58 40.96 -16.41
C ALA A 164 -1.66 42.49 -16.25
N ALA A 165 -1.01 43.06 -15.23
CA ALA A 165 -0.96 44.50 -15.01
C ALA A 165 -0.20 45.26 -16.12
N LYS A 166 0.85 44.65 -16.70
CA LYS A 166 1.57 45.23 -17.86
C LYS A 166 0.82 45.08 -19.19
N ALA A 167 -0.08 44.11 -19.30
CA ALA A 167 -0.88 43.88 -20.51
C ALA A 167 -2.12 44.79 -20.61
N ASN A 168 -2.46 45.55 -19.55
CA ASN A 168 -3.54 46.53 -19.56
C ASN A 168 -2.98 47.96 -19.39
N PRO A 169 -2.39 48.57 -20.44
CA PRO A 169 -2.03 49.98 -20.37
C PRO A 169 -3.33 50.76 -20.50
N GLY A 170 -3.89 51.23 -19.37
CA GLY A 170 -4.94 52.23 -19.40
C GLY A 170 -4.41 53.49 -20.07
N ILE A 171 -4.66 53.65 -21.37
CA ILE A 171 -4.47 54.92 -22.08
C ILE A 171 -5.78 55.70 -21.87
N PRO A 172 -5.78 56.82 -21.13
CA PRO A 172 -6.91 57.73 -21.14
C PRO A 172 -6.89 58.44 -22.49
N ASP A 173 -7.94 58.23 -23.30
CA ASP A 173 -8.15 58.95 -24.54
C ASP A 173 -8.48 60.42 -24.23
N MET A 174 -7.46 61.28 -24.28
CA MET A 174 -7.61 62.75 -24.17
C MET A 174 -7.82 63.37 -25.56
N ARG A 175 -8.87 62.96 -26.28
CA ARG A 175 -9.36 63.66 -27.48
C ARG A 175 -10.89 63.70 -27.57
N SER A 176 -11.51 64.57 -26.78
CA SER A 176 -12.75 65.28 -27.11
C SER A 176 -12.86 66.47 -26.16
N GLU A 177 -13.20 67.71 -26.51
CA GLU A 177 -13.52 68.40 -27.74
C GLU A 177 -13.26 69.87 -27.41
N ILE A 178 -12.46 70.57 -28.24
CA ILE A 178 -12.37 72.03 -28.24
C ILE A 178 -13.07 72.48 -29.52
N SER A 179 -14.26 73.06 -29.40
CA SER A 179 -14.90 74.07 -30.28
C SER A 179 -16.38 74.17 -29.86
N ASP A 180 -17.11 75.28 -29.82
CA ASP A 180 -17.02 76.65 -30.34
C ASP A 180 -18.07 77.50 -29.56
N PRO A 181 -17.77 78.70 -29.02
CA PRO A 181 -18.79 79.60 -28.49
C PRO A 181 -19.24 80.58 -29.58
N ARG A 182 -20.32 80.23 -30.30
CA ARG A 182 -21.17 81.20 -31.01
C ARG A 182 -22.65 80.91 -30.80
N GLN A 183 -23.22 81.56 -29.78
CA GLN A 183 -24.50 82.28 -29.79
C GLN A 183 -24.76 82.86 -28.40
#